data_AF-A0A3M6KFV4-F1
#
_entry.id   AF-A0A3M6KFV4-F1
#
_cell.length_a   1.000
_cell.length_b   1.000
_cell.length_c   1.000
_cell.angle_alpha   90.00
_cell.angle_beta   90.00
_cell.angle_gamma   90.00
#
_symmetry.space_group_name_H-M   'P 1'
#
loop_
_entity.id
_entity.type
_entity.pdbx_description
1 polymer ?
#
loop_
_entity_poly.entity_id
_entity_poly.type
_entity_poly.pdbx_seq_one_letter_code
_entity_poly.pdbx_strand_id
1 'polypeptide(L)'
;MVNKGFPKFGMSQAGAYVTALKNYNLPDFILKLVAKDTDSELLERGRIDDRLQSMNDNALELLNKIFVECEEDKKGKYAQYRFFAYVSSMYHKCEVLINESIPGKSGKDHKIPIAIKSNGMYMAIAFNKATGNAVNKKDVAKFYDIADDVKSGEHGTQLIDAIYGSSVGFKGDALVELENLSKSRKDDAENKLEFKTANFENRIYSVVKC
;
A
#
# COMPACT_ATOMS: atom_id res chain seq x y z
N MET A 1 -30.36 -50.19 -5.46
CA MET A 1 -29.77 -49.40 -6.56
C MET A 1 -29.11 -48.18 -5.95
N VAL A 2 -27.80 -48.05 -6.13
CA VAL A 2 -26.98 -46.96 -5.58
C VAL A 2 -27.27 -45.69 -6.38
N ASN A 3 -27.74 -44.63 -5.71
CA ASN A 3 -27.79 -43.29 -6.31
C ASN A 3 -26.35 -42.84 -6.59
N LYS A 4 -25.85 -43.12 -7.78
CA LYS A 4 -24.64 -42.50 -8.33
C LYS A 4 -24.94 -41.01 -8.45
N GLY A 5 -24.53 -40.25 -7.43
CA GLY A 5 -24.57 -38.80 -7.46
C GLY A 5 -23.78 -38.32 -8.66
N PHE A 6 -24.46 -37.64 -9.57
CA PHE A 6 -23.82 -36.86 -10.63
C PHE A 6 -22.79 -35.92 -9.98
N PRO A 7 -21.55 -35.80 -10.50
CA PRO A 7 -20.61 -34.80 -10.01
C PRO A 7 -21.25 -33.42 -10.16
N LYS A 8 -21.28 -32.63 -9.08
CA LYS A 8 -21.63 -31.21 -9.19
C LYS A 8 -20.48 -30.50 -9.91
N PHE A 9 -20.61 -30.35 -11.23
CA PHE A 9 -19.75 -29.47 -12.03
C PHE A 9 -20.16 -28.01 -11.79
N GLY A 10 -19.93 -27.53 -10.57
CA GLY A 10 -19.91 -26.11 -10.24
C GLY A 10 -18.49 -25.76 -9.86
N MET A 11 -17.93 -24.68 -10.42
CA MET A 11 -16.66 -24.15 -9.93
C MET A 11 -16.82 -23.86 -8.44
N SER A 12 -15.97 -24.43 -7.59
CA SER A 12 -15.99 -24.07 -6.17
C SER A 12 -15.81 -22.55 -6.04
N GLN A 13 -16.37 -21.93 -5.00
CA GLN A 13 -16.24 -20.49 -4.75
C GLN A 13 -14.74 -20.09 -4.75
N ALA A 14 -13.88 -20.93 -4.18
CA ALA A 14 -12.43 -20.83 -4.27
C ALA A 14 -11.91 -20.82 -5.72
N GLY A 15 -12.36 -21.74 -6.57
CA GLY A 15 -11.98 -21.79 -7.98
C GLY A 15 -12.39 -20.54 -8.77
N ALA A 16 -13.55 -19.95 -8.44
CA ALA A 16 -14.00 -18.70 -9.02
C ALA A 16 -13.11 -17.52 -8.57
N TYR A 17 -12.76 -17.46 -7.30
CA TYR A 17 -11.85 -16.44 -6.76
C TYR A 17 -10.46 -16.52 -7.38
N VAL A 18 -9.85 -17.70 -7.48
CA VAL A 18 -8.54 -17.88 -8.14
C VAL A 18 -8.59 -17.37 -9.58
N THR A 19 -9.65 -17.72 -10.31
CA THR A 19 -9.83 -17.30 -11.72
C THR A 19 -9.96 -15.79 -11.88
N ALA A 20 -10.62 -15.12 -10.93
CA ALA A 20 -10.71 -13.66 -10.93
C ALA A 20 -9.36 -13.02 -10.56
N LEU A 21 -8.76 -13.45 -9.45
CA LEU A 21 -7.60 -12.81 -8.83
C LEU A 21 -6.32 -12.92 -9.66
N LYS A 22 -6.14 -13.98 -10.44
CA LYS A 22 -4.94 -14.13 -11.29
C LYS A 22 -4.77 -13.02 -12.32
N ASN A 23 -5.85 -12.35 -12.72
CA ASN A 23 -5.81 -11.25 -13.69
C ASN A 23 -5.42 -9.90 -13.06
N TYR A 24 -5.37 -9.80 -11.73
CA TYR A 24 -5.08 -8.55 -11.01
C TYR A 24 -3.58 -8.34 -10.74
N ASN A 25 -2.71 -9.29 -11.11
CA ASN A 25 -1.25 -9.23 -10.94
C ASN A 25 -0.83 -8.71 -9.56
N LEU A 26 -1.46 -9.26 -8.51
CA LEU A 26 -1.26 -8.79 -7.14
C LEU A 26 0.20 -8.95 -6.70
N PRO A 27 0.80 -7.93 -6.06
CA PRO A 27 2.16 -8.03 -5.55
C PRO A 27 2.30 -9.15 -4.52
N ASP A 28 3.46 -9.81 -4.55
CA ASP A 28 3.81 -10.92 -3.67
C ASP A 28 3.59 -10.65 -2.18
N PHE A 29 3.96 -9.47 -1.73
CA PHE A 29 3.85 -9.09 -0.33
C PHE A 29 2.39 -8.92 0.10
N ILE A 30 1.47 -8.59 -0.82
CA ILE A 30 0.03 -8.53 -0.53
C ILE A 30 -0.50 -9.94 -0.25
N LEU A 31 -0.10 -10.92 -1.06
CA LEU A 31 -0.46 -12.33 -0.81
C LEU A 31 0.06 -12.79 0.56
N LYS A 32 1.32 -12.44 0.90
CA LYS A 32 1.91 -12.75 2.21
C LYS A 32 1.16 -12.07 3.36
N LEU A 33 0.78 -10.81 3.22
CA LEU A 33 0.01 -10.07 4.22
C LEU A 33 -1.36 -10.71 4.45
N VAL A 34 -2.09 -11.02 3.38
CA VAL A 34 -3.40 -11.68 3.50
C VAL A 34 -3.25 -13.07 4.10
N ALA A 35 -2.30 -13.87 3.61
CA ALA A 35 -2.08 -15.22 4.13
C ALA A 35 -1.83 -15.22 5.63
N LYS A 36 -0.97 -14.31 6.11
CA LYS A 36 -0.71 -14.12 7.55
C LYS A 36 -1.98 -13.73 8.31
N ASP A 37 -2.77 -12.81 7.77
CA ASP A 37 -3.94 -12.27 8.46
C ASP A 37 -5.14 -13.22 8.48
N THR A 38 -5.12 -14.28 7.66
CA THR A 38 -6.16 -15.32 7.59
C THR A 38 -5.64 -16.72 7.96
N ASP A 39 -4.45 -16.81 8.57
CA ASP A 39 -3.80 -18.07 8.95
C ASP A 39 -3.78 -19.09 7.81
N SER A 40 -3.40 -18.61 6.62
CA SER A 40 -3.34 -19.40 5.39
C SER A 40 -1.91 -19.78 5.07
N GLU A 41 -1.75 -20.97 4.48
CA GLU A 41 -0.53 -21.29 3.75
C GLU A 41 -0.38 -20.36 2.53
N LEU A 42 0.86 -20.18 2.09
CA LEU A 42 1.20 -19.53 0.84
C LEU A 42 2.47 -20.14 0.29
N LEU A 43 2.38 -20.73 -0.89
CA LEU A 43 3.52 -21.25 -1.60
C LEU A 43 4.56 -20.13 -1.86
N GLU A 44 5.81 -20.37 -1.48
CA GLU A 44 6.88 -19.35 -1.52
C GLU A 44 7.27 -18.95 -2.95
N ARG A 45 7.16 -19.87 -3.91
CA ARG A 45 7.55 -19.71 -5.31
C ARG A 45 6.55 -20.41 -6.23
N GLY A 46 6.34 -19.86 -7.42
CA GLY A 46 5.45 -20.45 -8.41
C GLY A 46 4.69 -19.39 -9.20
N ARG A 47 3.85 -19.82 -10.14
CA ARG A 47 2.95 -18.92 -10.86
C ARG A 47 1.86 -18.42 -9.93
N ILE A 48 1.27 -17.28 -10.25
CA ILE A 48 0.20 -16.68 -9.43
C ILE A 48 -0.96 -17.66 -9.19
N ASP A 49 -1.34 -18.45 -10.20
CA ASP A 49 -2.38 -19.48 -10.09
C ASP A 49 -2.04 -20.53 -9.04
N ASP A 50 -0.81 -21.09 -9.09
CA ASP A 50 -0.34 -22.11 -8.14
C ASP A 50 -0.31 -21.57 -6.71
N ARG A 51 0.06 -20.29 -6.56
CA ARG A 51 0.16 -19.62 -5.26
C ARG A 51 -1.21 -19.27 -4.68
N LEU A 52 -2.13 -18.77 -5.48
CA LEU A 52 -3.52 -18.53 -5.05
C LEU A 52 -4.18 -19.86 -4.65
N GLN A 53 -3.96 -20.93 -5.41
CA GLN A 53 -4.49 -22.27 -5.07
C GLN A 53 -3.95 -22.85 -3.76
N SER A 54 -2.76 -22.42 -3.32
CA SER A 54 -2.21 -22.83 -2.02
C SER A 54 -2.87 -22.13 -0.81
N MET A 55 -3.65 -21.07 -1.05
CA MET A 55 -4.29 -20.31 0.01
C MET A 55 -5.64 -20.92 0.42
N ASN A 56 -6.03 -20.74 1.68
CA ASN A 56 -7.33 -21.14 2.20
C ASN A 56 -8.48 -20.25 1.68
N ASP A 57 -9.72 -20.71 1.85
CA ASP A 57 -10.91 -20.01 1.35
C ASP A 57 -11.05 -18.59 1.93
N ASN A 58 -10.69 -18.40 3.21
CA ASN A 58 -10.75 -17.09 3.87
C ASN A 58 -9.78 -16.08 3.23
N ALA A 59 -8.57 -16.51 2.88
CA ALA A 59 -7.59 -15.70 2.16
C ALA A 59 -8.11 -15.29 0.78
N LEU A 60 -8.65 -16.26 0.03
CA LEU A 60 -9.18 -16.02 -1.32
C LEU A 60 -10.39 -15.08 -1.29
N GLU A 61 -11.30 -15.28 -0.34
CA GLU A 61 -12.44 -14.39 -0.14
C GLU A 61 -11.98 -12.98 0.24
N LEU A 62 -11.01 -12.85 1.16
CA LEU A 62 -10.48 -11.55 1.57
C LEU A 62 -9.81 -10.81 0.41
N LEU A 63 -8.99 -11.51 -0.39
CA LEU A 63 -8.39 -10.94 -1.60
C LEU A 63 -9.46 -10.47 -2.59
N ASN A 64 -10.50 -11.29 -2.78
CA ASN A 64 -11.59 -10.97 -3.70
C ASN A 64 -12.35 -9.70 -3.26
N LYS A 65 -12.74 -9.63 -1.98
CA LYS A 65 -13.38 -8.43 -1.40
C LYS A 65 -12.54 -7.18 -1.59
N ILE A 66 -11.23 -7.28 -1.34
CA ILE A 66 -10.34 -6.11 -1.40
C ILE A 66 -10.09 -5.64 -2.83
N PHE A 67 -9.79 -6.54 -3.76
CA PHE A 67 -9.25 -6.18 -5.07
C PHE A 67 -10.24 -6.32 -6.23
N VAL A 68 -11.21 -7.23 -6.13
CA VAL A 68 -12.20 -7.48 -7.20
C VAL A 68 -13.49 -6.70 -6.92
N GLU A 69 -14.02 -6.84 -5.71
CA GLU A 69 -15.26 -6.17 -5.31
C GLU A 69 -15.00 -4.73 -4.82
N CYS A 70 -13.75 -4.42 -4.47
CA CYS A 70 -13.31 -3.14 -3.92
C CYS A 70 -14.10 -2.73 -2.66
N GLU A 71 -14.46 -3.70 -1.82
CA GLU A 71 -15.16 -3.44 -0.57
C GLU A 71 -14.35 -2.54 0.37
N GLU A 72 -15.05 -1.94 1.32
CA GLU A 72 -14.47 -1.13 2.40
C GLU A 72 -14.81 -1.76 3.75
N ASP A 73 -13.79 -1.89 4.60
CA ASP A 73 -13.97 -2.31 5.97
C ASP A 73 -13.96 -1.09 6.92
N LYS A 74 -14.64 -1.22 8.06
CA LYS A 74 -14.73 -0.14 9.04
C LYS A 74 -13.37 0.31 9.60
N LYS A 75 -12.34 -0.54 9.54
CA LYS A 75 -10.99 -0.21 10.03
C LYS A 75 -10.09 0.39 8.93
N GLY A 76 -10.55 0.43 7.68
CA GLY A 76 -9.78 0.94 6.53
C GLY A 76 -8.63 0.03 6.08
N LYS A 77 -8.57 -1.21 6.56
CA LYS A 77 -7.54 -2.18 6.18
C LYS A 77 -7.58 -2.48 4.68
N TYR A 78 -8.77 -2.58 4.08
CA TYR A 78 -8.95 -2.90 2.66
C TYR A 78 -8.40 -1.76 1.80
N ALA A 79 -8.73 -0.53 2.18
CA ALA A 79 -8.19 0.67 1.53
C ALA A 79 -6.66 0.78 1.70
N GLN A 80 -6.13 0.37 2.86
CA GLN A 80 -4.70 0.32 3.11
C GLN A 80 -3.97 -0.70 2.22
N TYR A 81 -4.54 -1.89 2.02
CA TYR A 81 -3.95 -2.91 1.15
C TYR A 81 -3.93 -2.49 -0.31
N ARG A 82 -5.03 -1.87 -0.77
CA ARG A 82 -5.08 -1.26 -2.11
C ARG A 82 -4.02 -0.16 -2.26
N PHE A 83 -3.84 0.67 -1.24
CA PHE A 83 -2.81 1.71 -1.24
C PHE A 83 -1.40 1.11 -1.32
N PHE A 84 -1.11 0.06 -0.57
CA PHE A 84 0.17 -0.61 -0.63
C PHE A 84 0.45 -1.22 -2.00
N ALA A 85 -0.55 -1.89 -2.60
CA ALA A 85 -0.44 -2.42 -3.95
C ALA A 85 -0.18 -1.30 -4.97
N TYR A 86 -0.87 -0.17 -4.81
CA TYR A 86 -0.69 1.02 -5.63
C TYR A 86 0.74 1.57 -5.54
N VAL A 87 1.24 1.84 -4.33
CA VAL A 87 2.61 2.36 -4.14
C VAL A 87 3.64 1.37 -4.69
N SER A 88 3.48 0.07 -4.46
CA SER A 88 4.37 -0.95 -5.03
C SER A 88 4.37 -0.93 -6.57
N SER A 89 3.24 -0.66 -7.21
CA SER A 89 3.15 -0.57 -8.67
C SER A 89 3.93 0.62 -9.24
N MET A 90 4.16 1.67 -8.45
CA MET A 90 4.96 2.83 -8.86
C MET A 90 6.47 2.55 -8.87
N TYR A 91 6.94 1.53 -8.16
CA TYR A 91 8.36 1.22 -7.97
C TYR A 91 8.66 -0.22 -8.38
N HIS A 92 8.70 -0.48 -9.68
CA HIS A 92 8.97 -1.81 -10.22
C HIS A 92 10.34 -2.34 -9.76
N LYS A 93 10.39 -3.64 -9.42
CA LYS A 93 11.60 -4.37 -8.98
C LYS A 93 12.26 -3.80 -7.71
N CYS A 94 11.57 -2.96 -6.96
CA CYS A 94 12.03 -2.50 -5.65
C CYS A 94 11.53 -3.42 -4.54
N GLU A 95 12.27 -3.45 -3.44
CA GLU A 95 11.85 -4.11 -2.21
C GLU A 95 10.78 -3.26 -1.52
N VAL A 96 9.72 -3.91 -1.03
CA VAL A 96 8.61 -3.26 -0.31
C VAL A 96 8.62 -3.73 1.13
N LEU A 97 8.72 -2.78 2.06
CA LEU A 97 8.68 -3.02 3.50
C LEU A 97 7.39 -2.42 4.07
N ILE A 98 6.75 -3.15 4.98
CA ILE A 98 5.46 -2.77 5.57
C ILE A 98 5.61 -2.62 7.09
N ASN A 99 5.11 -1.52 7.63
CA ASN A 99 5.23 -1.15 9.05
C ASN A 99 6.68 -1.07 9.54
N GLU A 100 7.56 -0.51 8.72
CA GLU A 100 8.99 -0.34 9.04
C GLU A 100 9.20 0.79 10.04
N SER A 101 10.21 0.68 10.89
CA SER A 101 10.66 1.76 11.77
C SER A 101 11.92 2.38 11.19
N ILE A 102 11.88 3.68 10.86
CA ILE A 102 13.02 4.39 10.27
C ILE A 102 13.44 5.55 11.20
N PRO A 103 14.69 5.58 11.67
CA PRO A 103 15.20 6.69 12.47
C PRO A 103 15.34 7.96 11.62
N GLY A 104 14.86 9.09 12.16
CA GLY A 104 15.10 10.42 11.61
C GLY A 104 16.34 11.08 12.20
N LYS A 105 16.72 12.25 11.66
CA LYS A 105 17.84 13.07 12.16
C LYS A 105 17.67 13.45 13.62
N SER A 106 16.44 13.66 14.07
CA SER A 106 16.11 13.96 15.46
C SER A 106 16.44 12.83 16.45
N GLY A 107 16.82 11.64 15.96
CA GLY A 107 17.00 10.43 16.76
C GLY A 107 15.69 9.73 17.11
N LYS A 108 14.56 10.23 16.60
CA LYS A 108 13.25 9.61 16.77
C LYS A 108 13.01 8.54 15.70
N ASP A 109 12.54 7.39 16.13
CA ASP A 109 12.03 6.34 15.26
C ASP A 109 10.62 6.66 14.74
N HIS A 110 10.48 6.68 13.42
CA HIS A 110 9.19 6.91 12.76
C HIS A 110 8.65 5.60 12.21
N LYS A 111 7.42 5.26 12.60
CA LYS A 111 6.71 4.11 12.05
C LYS A 111 6.14 4.47 10.68
N ILE A 112 6.71 3.88 9.64
CA ILE A 112 6.36 4.09 8.24
C ILE A 112 5.46 2.93 7.77
N PRO A 113 4.21 3.18 7.34
CA PRO A 113 3.29 2.13 6.91
C PRO A 113 3.80 1.33 5.72
N ILE A 114 4.38 2.00 4.73
CA ILE A 114 5.05 1.36 3.59
C ILE A 114 6.30 2.17 3.21
N ALA A 115 7.40 1.45 3.03
CA ALA A 115 8.66 1.99 2.57
C ALA A 115 9.17 1.18 1.39
N ILE A 116 9.84 1.85 0.46
CA ILE A 116 10.37 1.25 -0.76
C ILE A 116 11.88 1.34 -0.70
N LYS A 117 12.55 0.20 -0.88
CA LYS A 117 14.01 0.11 -0.97
C LYS A 117 14.46 -0.29 -2.36
N SER A 118 15.57 0.29 -2.78
CA SER A 118 16.35 -0.17 -3.93
C SER A 118 17.78 -0.32 -3.50
N ASN A 119 18.38 -1.49 -3.78
CA ASN A 119 19.75 -1.82 -3.39
C ASN A 119 20.04 -1.54 -1.89
N GLY A 120 19.09 -1.84 -1.01
CA GLY A 120 19.21 -1.67 0.45
C GLY A 120 18.94 -0.25 0.97
N MET A 121 18.77 0.74 0.10
CA MET A 121 18.54 2.15 0.47
C MET A 121 17.08 2.54 0.29
N TYR A 122 16.53 3.36 1.21
CA TYR A 122 15.16 3.85 1.07
C TYR A 122 15.05 4.86 -0.06
N MET A 123 14.14 4.60 -0.99
CA MET A 123 13.82 5.48 -2.11
C MET A 123 12.51 6.25 -1.91
N ALA A 124 11.53 5.61 -1.26
CA ALA A 124 10.24 6.24 -1.00
C ALA A 124 9.64 5.81 0.33
N ILE A 125 8.88 6.71 0.94
CA ILE A 125 7.99 6.40 2.06
C ILE A 125 6.57 6.82 1.71
N ALA A 126 5.58 6.08 2.21
CA ALA A 126 4.20 6.46 2.00
C ALA A 126 3.28 6.20 3.19
N PHE A 127 2.29 7.08 3.32
CA PHE A 127 1.24 7.03 4.32
C PHE A 127 -0.11 7.03 3.64
N ASN A 128 -1.12 6.42 4.26
CA ASN A 128 -2.50 6.55 3.79
C ASN A 128 -3.42 6.85 4.96
N LYS A 129 -4.31 7.83 4.77
CA LYS A 129 -5.43 8.05 5.68
C LYS A 129 -6.62 7.24 5.19
N ALA A 130 -6.79 6.06 5.79
CA ALA A 130 -7.80 5.10 5.34
C ALA A 130 -9.22 5.39 5.85
N THR A 131 -9.36 6.06 7.00
CA THR A 131 -10.67 6.29 7.65
C THR A 131 -10.74 7.66 8.34
N GLY A 132 -11.94 8.01 8.78
CA GLY A 132 -12.22 9.24 9.51
C GLY A 132 -12.45 10.44 8.59
N ASN A 133 -12.13 11.64 9.08
CA ASN A 133 -12.31 12.87 8.32
C ASN A 133 -11.24 13.01 7.23
N ALA A 134 -11.57 13.76 6.17
CA ALA A 134 -10.62 14.18 5.14
C ALA A 134 -9.30 14.71 5.73
N VAL A 135 -8.20 14.46 5.00
CA VAL A 135 -6.86 14.93 5.38
C VAL A 135 -6.87 16.45 5.54
N ASN A 136 -6.42 16.94 6.69
CA ASN A 136 -6.37 18.37 7.03
C ASN A 136 -4.92 18.87 7.15
N LYS A 137 -4.74 20.18 7.40
CA LYS A 137 -3.43 20.82 7.58
C LYS A 137 -2.52 20.14 8.62
N LYS A 138 -3.07 19.72 9.76
CA LYS A 138 -2.28 19.05 10.82
C LYS A 138 -1.79 17.69 10.35
N ASP A 139 -2.60 16.98 9.57
CA ASP A 139 -2.22 15.68 9.02
C ASP A 139 -1.04 15.82 8.05
N VAL A 140 -1.10 16.79 7.12
CA VAL A 140 -0.02 17.01 6.14
C VAL A 140 1.23 17.60 6.76
N ALA A 141 1.11 18.49 7.76
CA ALA A 141 2.26 19.04 8.48
C ALA A 141 3.02 17.92 9.21
N LYS A 142 2.29 17.04 9.92
CA LYS A 142 2.91 15.87 10.57
C LYS A 142 3.59 14.94 9.57
N PHE A 143 2.96 14.70 8.42
CA PHE A 143 3.55 13.88 7.37
C PHE A 143 4.83 14.52 6.81
N TYR A 144 4.80 15.82 6.55
CA TYR A 144 5.96 16.60 6.12
C TYR A 144 7.11 16.50 7.12
N ASP A 145 6.83 16.75 8.41
CA ASP A 145 7.85 16.70 9.46
C ASP A 145 8.53 15.32 9.55
N ILE A 146 7.75 14.23 9.42
CA ILE A 146 8.29 12.87 9.41
C ILE A 146 9.20 12.67 8.18
N ALA A 147 8.71 13.04 6.99
CA ALA A 147 9.46 12.84 5.76
C ALA A 147 10.76 13.64 5.73
N ASP A 148 10.72 14.89 6.19
CA ASP A 148 11.90 15.76 6.25
C ASP A 148 12.92 15.28 7.29
N ASP A 149 12.46 14.80 8.45
CA ASP A 149 13.34 14.25 9.49
C ASP A 149 13.99 12.93 9.04
N VAL A 150 13.26 12.06 8.33
CA VAL A 150 13.83 10.84 7.73
C VAL A 150 14.79 11.19 6.59
N LYS A 151 14.44 12.11 5.70
CA LYS A 151 15.31 12.57 4.60
C LYS A 151 16.63 13.14 5.13
N SER A 152 16.57 13.85 6.23
CA SER A 152 17.74 14.46 6.87
C SER A 152 18.54 13.48 7.75
N GLY A 153 18.03 12.27 7.98
CA GLY A 153 18.67 11.23 8.78
C GLY A 153 19.65 10.37 7.98
N GLU A 154 20.29 9.42 8.66
CA GLU A 154 21.32 8.54 8.09
C GLU A 154 20.83 7.72 6.88
N HIS A 155 19.55 7.35 6.87
CA HIS A 155 18.97 6.54 5.81
C HIS A 155 18.29 7.36 4.70
N GLY A 156 18.35 8.69 4.76
CA GLY A 156 17.61 9.59 3.87
C GLY A 156 18.29 9.92 2.55
N THR A 157 19.57 9.58 2.37
CA THR A 157 20.36 10.02 1.20
C THR A 157 19.67 9.72 -0.14
N GLN A 158 19.12 8.52 -0.33
CA GLN A 158 18.42 8.12 -1.56
C GLN A 158 16.89 8.29 -1.50
N LEU A 159 16.35 8.83 -0.39
CA LEU A 159 14.93 9.10 -0.29
C LEU A 159 14.58 10.25 -1.22
N ILE A 160 13.80 9.95 -2.25
CA ILE A 160 13.42 10.92 -3.29
C ILE A 160 11.94 11.24 -3.28
N ASP A 161 11.11 10.35 -2.72
CA ASP A 161 9.66 10.48 -2.74
C ASP A 161 9.04 10.30 -1.35
N ALA A 162 8.13 11.20 -1.00
CA ALA A 162 7.21 11.06 0.11
C ALA A 162 5.78 11.13 -0.42
N ILE A 163 5.01 10.05 -0.27
CA ILE A 163 3.64 9.96 -0.81
C ILE A 163 2.62 9.96 0.34
N TYR A 164 1.66 10.88 0.31
CA TYR A 164 0.49 10.82 1.19
C TYR A 164 -0.75 10.44 0.39
N GLY A 165 -1.23 9.22 0.62
CA GLY A 165 -2.53 8.73 0.18
C GLY A 165 -3.68 9.17 1.09
N SER A 166 -4.85 9.37 0.51
CA SER A 166 -6.11 9.48 1.26
C SER A 166 -7.20 8.64 0.61
N SER A 167 -7.80 7.76 1.42
CA SER A 167 -9.05 7.06 1.08
C SER A 167 -10.29 7.89 1.43
N VAL A 168 -10.11 8.98 2.20
CA VAL A 168 -11.19 9.85 2.71
C VAL A 168 -11.11 11.27 2.15
N GLY A 169 -10.34 11.45 1.08
CA GLY A 169 -10.12 12.75 0.42
C GLY A 169 -9.18 13.70 1.16
N PHE A 170 -8.87 14.82 0.51
CA PHE A 170 -8.10 15.93 1.05
C PHE A 170 -8.99 17.17 1.17
N LYS A 171 -8.80 17.94 2.24
CA LYS A 171 -9.28 19.32 2.25
C LYS A 171 -8.37 20.18 1.36
N GLY A 172 -8.94 21.11 0.61
CA GLY A 172 -8.17 21.97 -0.30
C GLY A 172 -7.08 22.77 0.41
N ASP A 173 -7.34 23.23 1.64
CA ASP A 173 -6.36 23.96 2.44
C ASP A 173 -5.18 23.09 2.90
N ALA A 174 -5.36 21.77 3.01
CA ALA A 174 -4.30 20.82 3.31
C ALA A 174 -3.36 20.62 2.11
N LEU A 175 -3.89 20.60 0.88
CA LEU A 175 -3.07 20.51 -0.33
C LEU A 175 -2.17 21.73 -0.47
N VAL A 176 -2.74 22.92 -0.30
CA VAL A 176 -2.00 24.20 -0.32
C VAL A 176 -0.92 24.25 0.77
N GLU A 177 -1.23 23.74 1.97
CA GLU A 177 -0.25 23.68 3.06
C GLU A 177 0.94 22.78 2.70
N LEU A 178 0.69 21.58 2.16
CA LEU A 178 1.76 20.66 1.78
C LEU A 178 2.62 21.23 0.65
N GLU A 179 2.01 21.91 -0.32
CA GLU A 179 2.72 22.61 -1.40
C GLU A 179 3.63 23.72 -0.84
N ASN A 180 3.13 24.53 0.08
CA ASN A 180 3.91 25.59 0.73
C ASN A 180 5.09 25.03 1.53
N LEU A 181 4.86 23.96 2.30
CA LEU A 181 5.90 23.27 3.05
C LEU A 181 6.97 22.69 2.10
N SER A 182 6.55 22.01 1.03
CA SER A 182 7.46 21.48 0.02
C SER A 182 8.34 22.56 -0.61
N LYS A 183 7.77 23.73 -0.93
CA LYS A 183 8.51 24.87 -1.51
C LYS A 183 9.43 25.58 -0.52
N SER A 184 9.12 25.51 0.78
CA SER A 184 9.95 26.14 1.83
C SER A 184 11.29 25.42 2.04
N ARG A 185 11.40 24.19 1.53
CA ARG A 185 12.57 23.35 1.67
C ARG A 185 13.72 23.84 0.79
N LYS A 186 14.94 23.85 1.33
CA LYS A 186 16.15 24.15 0.55
C LYS A 186 16.49 22.94 -0.31
N ASP A 187 16.10 22.99 -1.57
CA ASP A 187 16.37 21.93 -2.53
C ASP A 187 17.70 22.16 -3.25
N ASP A 188 18.77 21.60 -2.71
CA ASP A 188 19.93 21.24 -3.52
C ASP A 188 19.74 19.83 -4.11
N ALA A 189 20.57 19.47 -5.09
CA ALA A 189 20.44 18.22 -5.82
C ALA A 189 20.55 16.96 -4.92
N GLU A 190 21.21 17.07 -3.77
CA GLU A 190 21.45 15.97 -2.82
C GLU A 190 20.28 15.83 -1.83
N ASN A 191 19.70 16.96 -1.44
CA ASN A 191 18.63 17.02 -0.47
C ASN A 191 17.24 16.88 -1.08
N LYS A 192 17.06 17.00 -2.41
CA LYS A 192 15.72 16.99 -3.04
C LYS A 192 14.82 15.84 -2.55
N LEU A 193 13.59 16.19 -2.18
CA LEU A 193 12.52 15.27 -1.78
C LEU A 193 11.19 15.72 -2.40
N GLU A 194 10.57 14.87 -3.22
CA GLU A 194 9.28 15.16 -3.86
C GLU A 194 8.11 14.73 -2.96
N PHE A 195 7.26 15.67 -2.61
CA PHE A 195 5.99 15.40 -1.91
C PHE A 195 4.88 15.17 -2.92
N LYS A 196 4.22 14.00 -2.82
CA LYS A 196 3.15 13.58 -3.73
C LYS A 196 1.90 13.29 -2.92
N THR A 197 0.73 13.60 -3.47
CA THR A 197 -0.55 13.16 -2.91
C THR A 197 -1.16 12.09 -3.78
N ALA A 198 -1.90 11.15 -3.20
CA ALA A 198 -2.65 10.14 -3.93
C ALA A 198 -4.09 10.10 -3.43
N ASN A 199 -5.06 10.33 -4.31
CA ASN A 199 -6.46 10.31 -3.94
C ASN A 199 -7.11 9.00 -4.40
N PHE A 200 -7.93 8.41 -3.53
CA PHE A 200 -8.75 7.25 -3.90
C PHE A 200 -10.06 7.74 -4.52
N GLU A 201 -10.14 7.68 -5.85
CA GLU A 201 -11.34 8.07 -6.61
C GLU A 201 -11.71 6.95 -7.58
N ASN A 202 -13.00 6.71 -7.76
CA ASN A 202 -13.51 5.64 -8.63
C ASN A 202 -12.89 4.26 -8.34
N ARG A 203 -12.59 3.98 -7.07
CA ARG A 203 -11.97 2.74 -6.56
C ARG A 203 -10.49 2.54 -6.95
N ILE A 204 -9.83 3.58 -7.44
CA ILE A 204 -8.42 3.54 -7.86
C ILE A 204 -7.67 4.69 -7.19
N TYR A 205 -6.43 4.42 -6.74
CA TYR A 205 -5.54 5.50 -6.31
C TYR A 205 -4.90 6.16 -7.53
N SER A 206 -4.90 7.49 -7.56
CA SER A 206 -4.19 8.28 -8.56
C SER A 206 -3.34 9.35 -7.89
N VAL A 207 -2.08 9.49 -8.34
CA VAL A 207 -1.16 10.51 -7.82
C VAL A 207 -1.44 11.85 -8.49
N VAL A 208 -1.56 12.87 -7.64
CA VAL A 208 -1.48 14.27 -8.02
C VAL A 208 -0.15 14.79 -7.48
N LYS A 209 0.73 15.22 -8.37
CA LYS A 209 1.95 15.94 -7.95
C LYS A 209 1.51 17.28 -7.37
N CYS A 210 2.00 17.58 -6.16
CA CYS A 210 1.88 18.90 -5.56
C CYS A 210 2.98 19.82 -6.12
#